data_AF-W1VG16-F1
#
_entry.id   AF-W1VG16-F1
#
_cell.length_a   1.000
_cell.length_b   1.000
_cell.length_c   1.000
_cell.angle_alpha   90.00
_cell.angle_beta   90.00
_cell.angle_gamma   90.00
#
_symmetry.space_group_name_H-M   'P 1'
#
loop_
_entity.id
_entity.type
_entity.pdbx_description
1 polymer ?
#
loop_
_entity_poly.entity_id
_entity_poly.type
_entity_poly.pdbx_seq_one_letter_code
_entity_poly.pdbx_strand_id
1 'polypeptide(L)' 'GGTNDVEMLTWAGAGVAMGSAPQSVTAVASFTTEPVWRDGCAGVLDAVVERKRATC' A
#
# COMPACT_ATOMS: atom_id res chain seq x y z
N GLY A 1 0.83 -17.00 -6.86
CA GLY A 1 -0.47 -16.67 -6.26
C GLY A 1 -0.22 -15.76 -5.09
N GLY A 2 -0.61 -14.50 -5.18
CA GLY A 2 -0.38 -13.43 -4.19
C GLY A 2 -1.20 -13.59 -2.91
N THR A 3 -1.37 -14.81 -2.43
CA THR A 3 -2.09 -15.13 -1.20
C THR A 3 -1.29 -14.70 0.03
N ASN A 4 0.03 -14.57 -0.10
CA ASN A 4 0.94 -14.10 0.97
C ASN A 4 0.70 -12.61 1.31
N ASP A 5 0.41 -11.77 0.31
CA ASP A 5 0.18 -10.34 0.52
C ASP A 5 -1.08 -10.03 1.34
N VAL A 6 -2.11 -10.89 1.25
CA VAL A 6 -3.38 -10.73 1.96
C VAL A 6 -3.21 -10.89 3.47
N GLU A 7 -2.47 -11.92 3.91
CA GLU A 7 -2.17 -12.08 5.32
C GLU A 7 -1.36 -10.89 5.82
N MET A 8 -0.30 -10.49 5.13
CA MET A 8 0.53 -9.34 5.54
C MET A 8 -0.26 -8.02 5.69
N LEU A 9 -1.18 -7.73 4.76
CA LEU A 9 -1.99 -6.52 4.80
C LEU A 9 -2.97 -6.51 5.97
N THR A 10 -3.46 -7.67 6.41
CA THR A 10 -4.42 -7.78 7.52
C THR A 10 -3.77 -7.50 8.88
N TRP A 11 -2.46 -7.77 9.02
CA TRP A 11 -1.69 -7.50 10.24
C TRP A 11 -1.11 -6.07 10.28
N ALA A 12 -0.94 -5.43 9.13
CA ALA A 12 -0.42 -4.07 9.05
C ALA A 12 -1.44 -3.06 9.59
N GLY A 13 -1.03 -2.20 10.52
CA GLY A 13 -1.89 -1.10 11.00
C GLY A 13 -2.30 -0.09 9.92
N ALA A 14 -1.67 -0.14 8.74
CA ALA A 14 -2.12 0.49 7.50
C ALA A 14 -1.57 -0.31 6.31
N GLY A 15 -2.43 -1.06 5.60
CA GLY A 15 -2.06 -1.85 4.43
C GLY A 15 -2.31 -1.10 3.12
N VAL A 16 -1.38 -1.17 2.16
CA VAL A 16 -1.48 -0.49 0.86
C VAL A 16 -1.47 -1.49 -0.27
N ALA A 17 -2.51 -1.46 -1.11
CA ALA A 17 -2.54 -2.22 -2.35
C ALA A 17 -2.07 -1.37 -3.52
N MET A 18 -1.35 -1.97 -4.47
CA MET A 18 -1.06 -1.32 -5.76
C MET A 18 -2.34 -1.19 -6.59
N GLY A 19 -2.45 -0.16 -7.44
CA GLY A 19 -3.62 0.04 -8.31
C GLY A 19 -3.85 -1.08 -9.33
N SER A 20 -2.82 -1.87 -9.59
CA SER A 20 -2.86 -3.06 -10.44
C SER A 20 -3.16 -4.36 -9.66
N ALA A 21 -3.45 -4.29 -8.35
CA ALA A 21 -3.68 -5.47 -7.53
C ALA A 21 -5.07 -6.08 -7.77
N PRO A 22 -5.22 -7.41 -7.63
CA PRO A 22 -6.52 -8.07 -7.70
C PRO A 22 -7.51 -7.51 -6.67
N GLN A 23 -8.81 -7.59 -6.99
CA GLN A 23 -9.88 -7.09 -6.11
C GLN A 23 -9.87 -7.72 -4.71
N SER A 24 -9.44 -8.98 -4.60
CA SER A 24 -9.29 -9.66 -3.31
C SER A 24 -8.24 -9.01 -2.41
N VAL A 25 -7.24 -8.35 -2.99
CA VAL A 25 -6.15 -7.67 -2.29
C VAL A 25 -6.54 -6.23 -1.95
N THR A 26 -7.19 -5.52 -2.87
CA THR A 26 -7.66 -4.14 -2.61
C THR A 26 -8.77 -4.10 -1.58
N ALA A 27 -9.63 -5.13 -1.51
CA ALA A 27 -10.72 -5.23 -0.54
C ALA A 27 -10.26 -5.30 0.93
N VAL A 28 -9.03 -5.76 1.18
CA VAL A 28 -8.45 -5.87 2.53
C VAL A 28 -7.42 -4.77 2.83
N ALA A 29 -7.08 -3.93 1.85
CA ALA A 29 -6.14 -2.84 2.02
C ALA A 29 -6.84 -1.59 2.58
N SER A 30 -6.11 -0.80 3.37
CA SER A 30 -6.59 0.48 3.90
C SER A 30 -6.69 1.57 2.82
N PHE A 31 -5.82 1.51 1.81
CA PHE A 31 -5.87 2.36 0.62
C PHE A 31 -5.18 1.72 -0.58
N THR A 32 -5.48 2.23 -1.77
CA THR A 32 -4.88 1.77 -3.03
C THR A 32 -4.04 2.91 -3.63
N THR A 33 -2.81 2.60 -4.06
CA THR A 33 -1.91 3.56 -4.73
C THR A 33 -1.98 3.43 -6.25
N GLU A 34 -1.24 4.26 -6.98
CA GLU A 34 -1.05 4.12 -8.43
C GLU A 34 -0.50 2.71 -8.79
N PRO A 35 -0.72 2.23 -10.02
CA PRO A 35 -0.17 0.95 -10.46
C PRO A 35 1.37 0.99 -10.54
N VAL A 36 1.97 -0.20 -10.64
CA VAL A 36 3.44 -0.36 -10.59
C VAL A 36 4.20 0.43 -11.67
N TRP A 37 3.62 0.58 -12.86
CA TRP A 37 4.21 1.34 -13.97
C TRP A 37 4.09 2.87 -13.81
N ARG A 38 3.52 3.34 -12.71
CA ARG A 38 3.44 4.76 -12.32
C ARG A 38 4.06 5.02 -10.95
N ASP A 39 4.96 4.14 -10.53
CA ASP A 39 5.73 4.29 -9.29
C ASP A 39 4.86 4.45 -8.03
N GLY A 40 3.70 3.78 -7.98
CA GLY A 40 2.77 3.92 -6.86
C GLY A 40 3.36 3.60 -5.49
N CYS A 41 4.35 2.70 -5.42
CA CYS A 41 5.07 2.43 -4.16
C CYS A 41 5.92 3.63 -3.70
N ALA A 42 6.58 4.32 -4.63
CA ALA A 42 7.40 5.50 -4.32
C ALA A 42 6.53 6.62 -3.73
N GLY A 43 5.37 6.90 -4.32
CA GLY A 43 4.44 7.91 -3.80
C GLY A 43 3.95 7.61 -2.38
N VAL A 44 3.80 6.33 -2.02
CA VAL A 44 3.42 5.91 -0.66
C VAL A 44 4.57 6.14 0.32
N LEU A 45 5.80 5.75 -0.07
CA LEU A 45 6.98 5.94 0.77
C LEU A 45 7.26 7.42 1.01
N ASP A 46 7.15 8.27 -0.02
CA ASP A 46 7.31 9.72 0.09
C ASP A 46 6.30 10.31 1.09
N ALA A 47 5.02 9.93 0.99
CA ALA A 47 3.99 10.37 1.94
C ALA A 47 4.30 9.96 3.38
N VAL A 48 4.85 8.76 3.59
CA VAL A 48 5.25 8.28 4.93
C VAL A 48 6.44 9.07 5.47
N VAL A 49 7.44 9.34 4.63
CA VAL A 49 8.63 10.11 5.01
C VAL A 49 8.24 11.55 5.38
N GLU A 50 7.42 12.20 4.55
CA GLU A 50 6.94 13.57 4.82
C GLU A 50 6.12 13.62 6.11
N ARG A 51 5.23 12.65 6.35
CA ARG A 51 4.48 12.57 7.61
C ARG A 51 5.42 12.42 8.82
N LYS A 52 6.47 11.60 8.71
CA LYS A 52 7.45 11.43 9.78
C LYS A 52 8.20 12.72 10.08
N ARG A 53 8.61 13.47 9.05
CA ARG A 53 9.29 14.76 9.18
C ARG A 53 8.42 15.85 9.82
N ALA A 54 7.13 15.89 9.50
CA ALA A 54 6.21 16.86 10.08
C ALA A 54 5.87 16.62 11.56
N THR A 55 6.25 15.46 12.12
CA THR A 55 5.92 15.05 13.50
C THR A 55 7.14 15.05 14.43
N CYS A 56 8.33 15.44 13.94
CA CYS A 56 9.56 15.63 14.73
C CYS A 56 9.94 17.11 14.79
#